data_AF-A0A2S2P6G5-F1
#
_entry.id   AF-A0A2S2P6G5-F1
#
_cell.length_a   1.000
_cell.length_b   1.000
_cell.length_c   1.000
_cell.angle_alpha   90.00
_cell.angle_beta   90.00
_cell.angle_gamma   90.00
#
_symmetry.space_group_name_H-M   'P 1'
#
loop_
_entity.id
_entity.type
_entity.pdbx_description
1 polymer ?
#
loop_
_entity_poly.entity_id
_entity_poly.type
_entity_poly.pdbx_seq_one_letter_code
_entity_poly.pdbx_strand_id
1 'polypeptide(L)'
;MYNRRDLYGNNYSKMWHRLFDAFENSQNLPHICEYKHQQKLINQLCASFCNLCNLLEPSDISGLTYLFDSRLHVIQNEMEKFCNLNDIPNYSEMLAATHNHLHNMLKTKQLTSKQEEIVNNLVNVFVNH
;
A
#
# COMPACT_ATOMS: atom_id res chain seq x y z
N MET A 1 14.02 -15.60 -0.54
CA MET A 1 12.74 -15.27 0.11
C MET A 1 11.63 -15.69 -0.83
N TYR A 2 10.78 -16.63 -0.42
CA TYR A 2 9.68 -17.12 -1.25
C TYR A 2 8.69 -15.99 -1.51
N ASN A 3 8.43 -15.69 -2.79
CA ASN A 3 7.37 -14.78 -3.21
C ASN A 3 6.04 -15.37 -2.74
N ARG A 4 5.50 -14.88 -1.60
CA ARG A 4 4.26 -15.41 -1.00
C ARG A 4 3.00 -15.00 -1.77
N ARG A 5 3.14 -14.33 -2.92
CA ARG A 5 2.04 -13.96 -3.83
C ARG A 5 1.20 -15.18 -4.24
N ASP A 6 1.83 -16.33 -4.43
CA ASP A 6 1.14 -17.58 -4.78
C ASP A 6 0.06 -17.99 -3.75
N LEU A 7 0.21 -17.59 -2.49
CA LEU A 7 -0.79 -17.84 -1.43
C LEU A 7 -2.08 -17.04 -1.62
N TYR A 8 -2.02 -15.89 -2.30
CA TYR A 8 -3.21 -15.12 -2.66
C TYR A 8 -3.90 -15.71 -3.88
N GLY A 9 -3.15 -16.38 -4.76
CA GLY A 9 -3.64 -16.90 -6.05
C GLY A 9 -4.46 -15.86 -6.81
N ASN A 10 -5.64 -16.27 -7.28
CA ASN A 10 -6.56 -15.41 -8.04
C ASN A 10 -7.22 -14.28 -7.20
N ASN A 11 -6.96 -14.21 -5.89
CA ASN A 11 -7.54 -13.21 -5.01
C ASN A 11 -6.63 -11.99 -4.77
N TYR A 12 -5.42 -11.97 -5.32
CA TYR A 12 -4.49 -10.85 -5.12
C TYR A 12 -5.10 -9.49 -5.52
N SER A 13 -5.67 -9.39 -6.73
CA SER A 13 -6.38 -8.18 -7.19
C SER A 13 -7.60 -7.83 -6.31
N LYS A 14 -8.32 -8.83 -5.80
CA LYS A 14 -9.46 -8.60 -4.89
C LYS A 14 -9.00 -8.06 -3.54
N MET A 15 -7.79 -8.43 -3.09
CA MET A 15 -7.26 -7.96 -1.81
C MET A 15 -7.03 -6.45 -1.81
N TRP A 16 -6.61 -5.88 -2.94
CA TRP A 16 -6.53 -4.43 -3.11
C TRP A 16 -7.88 -3.77 -2.83
N HIS A 17 -8.95 -4.22 -3.50
CA HIS A 17 -10.29 -3.68 -3.29
C HIS A 17 -10.72 -3.76 -1.82
N ARG A 18 -10.52 -4.92 -1.17
CA ARG A 18 -10.83 -5.11 0.25
C ARG A 18 -10.01 -4.21 1.16
N LEU A 19 -8.76 -3.96 0.82
CA LEU A 19 -7.89 -3.08 1.58
C LEU A 19 -8.38 -1.63 1.51
N PHE A 20 -8.70 -1.13 0.31
CA PHE A 20 -9.27 0.21 0.16
C PHE A 20 -10.61 0.34 0.90
N ASP A 21 -11.49 -0.67 0.79
CA ASP A 21 -12.75 -0.69 1.55
C ASP A 21 -12.48 -0.63 3.05
N ALA A 22 -11.51 -1.38 3.56
CA ALA A 22 -11.15 -1.36 4.98
C ALA A 22 -10.62 0.01 5.44
N PHE A 23 -9.82 0.69 4.61
CA PHE A 23 -9.35 2.05 4.91
C PHE A 23 -10.51 3.04 5.01
N GLU A 24 -11.40 3.07 4.03
CA GLU A 24 -12.58 3.95 4.05
C GLU A 24 -13.49 3.67 5.26
N ASN A 25 -13.71 2.39 5.57
CA ASN A 25 -14.51 2.03 6.73
C ASN A 25 -13.83 2.40 8.05
N SER A 26 -12.50 2.29 8.14
CA SER A 26 -11.74 2.65 9.35
C SER A 26 -11.82 4.14 9.70
N GLN A 27 -12.02 5.00 8.69
CA GLN A 27 -12.24 6.43 8.86
C GLN A 27 -13.64 6.76 9.37
N ASN A 28 -14.63 5.89 9.11
CA ASN A 28 -16.03 6.07 9.47
C ASN A 28 -16.42 5.37 10.79
N LEU A 29 -15.47 4.76 11.50
CA LEU A 29 -15.75 4.11 12.78
C LEU A 29 -16.21 5.16 13.81
N PRO A 30 -17.34 4.96 14.51
CA PRO A 30 -17.77 5.85 15.57
C PRO A 30 -16.64 6.01 16.60
N HIS A 31 -16.35 7.25 17.02
CA HIS A 31 -15.35 7.57 18.06
C HIS A 31 -15.58 6.90 19.43
N ILE A 32 -16.57 6.01 19.54
CA ILE A 32 -17.17 5.52 20.78
C ILE A 32 -16.34 4.40 21.44
N CYS A 33 -15.34 3.80 20.78
CA CYS A 33 -14.43 2.85 21.44
C CYS A 33 -12.96 3.05 21.07
N GLU A 34 -12.24 3.67 22.01
CA GLU A 34 -10.78 3.74 22.17
C GLU A 34 -9.96 4.03 20.90
N TYR A 35 -9.61 5.30 20.71
CA TYR A 35 -8.62 5.82 19.74
C TYR A 35 -7.40 4.90 19.51
N LYS A 36 -6.91 4.23 20.57
CA LYS A 36 -5.81 3.27 20.50
C LYS A 36 -6.11 2.04 19.63
N HIS A 37 -7.33 1.51 19.66
CA HIS A 37 -7.73 0.37 18.82
C HIS A 37 -7.88 0.77 17.36
N GLN A 38 -8.44 1.95 17.10
CA GLN A 38 -8.53 2.51 15.75
C GLN A 38 -7.14 2.72 15.14
N GLN A 39 -6.20 3.32 15.88
CA GLN A 39 -4.84 3.53 15.40
C GLN A 39 -4.11 2.21 15.12
N LYS A 40 -4.28 1.20 15.98
CA LYS A 40 -3.71 -0.14 15.74
C LYS A 40 -4.24 -0.77 14.45
N LEU A 41 -5.54 -0.65 14.19
CA LEU A 41 -6.15 -1.12 12.95
C LEU A 41 -5.55 -0.40 11.74
N ILE A 42 -5.50 0.94 11.77
CA ILE A 42 -4.92 1.73 10.68
C ILE A 42 -3.46 1.31 10.41
N ASN A 43 -2.65 1.13 11.45
CA ASN A 43 -1.27 0.66 11.31
C ASN A 43 -1.18 -0.72 10.63
N GLN A 44 -2.08 -1.65 10.96
CA GLN A 44 -2.15 -2.96 10.31
C GLN A 44 -2.59 -2.86 8.85
N LEU A 45 -3.49 -1.93 8.51
CA LEU A 45 -3.88 -1.65 7.13
C LEU A 45 -2.71 -1.06 6.34
N CYS A 46 -1.96 -0.11 6.91
CA CYS A 46 -0.75 0.44 6.30
C CYS A 46 0.33 -0.63 6.07
N ALA A 47 0.58 -1.50 7.05
CA ALA A 47 1.49 -2.63 6.87
C ALA A 47 0.99 -3.61 5.79
N SER A 48 -0.32 -3.85 5.71
CA SER A 48 -0.92 -4.69 4.66
C SER A 48 -0.77 -4.06 3.28
N PHE A 49 -0.92 -2.73 3.17
CA PHE A 49 -0.66 -1.98 1.94
C PHE A 49 0.80 -2.15 1.48
N CYS A 50 1.76 -1.99 2.40
CA CYS A 50 3.18 -2.22 2.11
C CYS A 50 3.43 -3.65 1.59
N ASN A 51 2.82 -4.64 2.23
CA ASN A 51 2.94 -6.04 1.81
C ASN A 51 2.36 -6.28 0.42
N LEU A 52 1.19 -5.70 0.09
CA LEU A 52 0.64 -5.82 -1.26
C LEU A 52 1.54 -5.13 -2.29
N CYS A 53 2.06 -3.93 -2.00
CA CYS A 53 3.04 -3.24 -2.85
C CYS A 53 4.29 -4.09 -3.11
N ASN A 54 4.85 -4.76 -2.09
CA ASN A 54 6.00 -5.66 -2.22
C ASN A 54 5.75 -6.88 -3.12
N LEU A 55 4.49 -7.26 -3.30
CA LEU A 55 4.08 -8.37 -4.15
C LEU A 55 3.58 -7.90 -5.52
N LEU A 56 3.55 -6.59 -5.77
CA LEU A 56 3.01 -6.03 -7.00
C LEU A 56 3.91 -6.38 -8.19
N GLU A 57 3.30 -6.91 -9.24
CA GLU A 57 3.97 -7.19 -10.51
C GLU A 57 3.39 -6.32 -11.64
N PRO A 58 4.15 -6.05 -12.72
CA PRO A 58 3.69 -5.23 -13.83
C PRO A 58 2.36 -5.68 -14.46
N SER A 59 2.09 -6.98 -14.50
CA SER A 59 0.85 -7.54 -15.02
C SER A 59 -0.40 -7.14 -14.24
N ASP A 60 -0.25 -6.80 -12.95
CA ASP A 60 -1.38 -6.42 -12.08
C ASP A 60 -1.79 -4.97 -12.26
N ILE A 61 -0.83 -4.11 -12.58
CA ILE A 61 -0.98 -2.64 -12.55
C ILE A 61 -2.15 -2.19 -13.42
N SER A 62 -2.24 -2.74 -14.64
CA SER A 62 -3.31 -2.38 -15.57
C SER A 62 -4.70 -2.66 -14.99
N GLY A 63 -4.87 -3.77 -14.27
CA GLY A 63 -6.13 -4.11 -13.60
C GLY A 63 -6.44 -3.29 -12.34
N LEU A 64 -5.45 -2.57 -11.80
CA LEU A 64 -5.58 -1.74 -10.61
C LEU A 64 -5.64 -0.23 -10.93
N THR A 65 -5.42 0.16 -12.19
CA THR A 65 -5.41 1.54 -12.66
C THR A 65 -6.58 2.37 -12.11
N TYR A 66 -7.82 1.91 -12.35
CA TYR A 66 -9.01 2.63 -11.91
C TYR A 66 -9.07 2.77 -10.39
N LEU A 67 -8.65 1.73 -9.66
CA LEU A 67 -8.66 1.72 -8.21
C LEU A 67 -7.65 2.74 -7.65
N PHE A 68 -6.43 2.79 -8.20
CA PHE A 68 -5.43 3.77 -7.79
C PHE A 68 -5.83 5.19 -8.17
N ASP A 69 -6.29 5.43 -9.40
CA ASP A 69 -6.69 6.76 -9.86
C ASP A 69 -7.84 7.34 -9.01
N SER A 70 -8.78 6.51 -8.55
CA SER A 70 -9.95 6.96 -7.80
C SER A 70 -9.77 7.02 -6.28
N ARG A 71 -9.01 6.09 -5.68
CA ARG A 71 -9.02 5.88 -4.22
C ARG A 71 -7.67 6.02 -3.54
N LEU A 72 -6.56 6.20 -4.26
CA LEU A 72 -5.22 6.27 -3.66
C LEU A 72 -5.09 7.35 -2.57
N HIS A 73 -5.80 8.47 -2.74
CA HIS A 73 -5.84 9.57 -1.77
C HIS A 73 -6.32 9.15 -0.37
N VAL A 74 -7.20 8.14 -0.27
CA VAL A 74 -7.70 7.61 1.01
C VAL A 74 -6.56 7.00 1.81
N ILE A 75 -5.63 6.33 1.14
CA ILE A 75 -4.49 5.64 1.75
C ILE A 75 -3.35 6.62 2.00
N GLN A 76 -3.10 7.57 1.09
CA GLN A 76 -1.99 8.52 1.17
C GLN A 76 -1.89 9.22 2.52
N ASN A 77 -3.01 9.75 3.03
CA ASN A 77 -3.05 10.47 4.31
C ASN A 77 -2.69 9.57 5.51
N GLU A 78 -3.15 8.31 5.51
CA GLU A 78 -2.85 7.38 6.60
C GLU A 78 -1.44 6.81 6.50
N MET A 79 -0.94 6.61 5.27
CA MET A 79 0.44 6.22 5.03
C MET A 79 1.43 7.32 5.42
N GLU A 80 1.13 8.60 5.14
CA GLU A 80 1.97 9.72 5.57
C GLU A 80 2.12 9.76 7.10
N LYS A 81 1.01 9.61 7.83
CA LYS A 81 1.04 9.50 9.30
C LYS A 81 1.83 8.26 9.74
N PHE A 82 1.63 7.14 9.08
CA PHE A 82 2.29 5.87 9.41
C PHE A 82 3.80 5.93 9.21
N CYS A 83 4.26 6.53 8.12
CA CYS A 83 5.66 6.82 7.84
C CYS A 83 6.27 7.74 8.93
N ASN A 84 5.53 8.77 9.34
CA ASN A 84 5.99 9.74 10.34
C ASN A 84 5.82 9.30 11.82
N LEU A 85 5.30 8.09 12.08
CA LEU A 85 5.12 7.59 13.45
C LEU A 85 6.48 7.31 14.11
N ASN A 86 6.70 7.85 15.32
CA ASN A 86 7.94 7.69 16.11
C ASN A 86 8.28 6.23 16.51
N ASP A 87 7.42 5.24 16.23
CA ASP A 87 7.66 3.79 16.43
C ASP A 87 8.33 3.14 15.19
N ILE A 88 9.17 3.91 14.50
CA ILE A 88 9.92 3.57 13.28
C ILE A 88 10.67 2.22 13.32
N PRO A 89 11.27 1.74 14.44
CA PRO A 89 12.11 0.55 14.39
C PRO A 89 11.41 -0.71 13.87
N ASN A 90 10.10 -0.82 14.07
CA ASN A 90 9.36 -2.04 13.72
C ASN A 90 8.90 -2.10 12.25
N TYR A 91 8.85 -0.96 11.56
CA TYR A 91 8.31 -0.87 10.19
C TYR A 91 9.30 -0.32 9.17
N SER A 92 10.43 0.23 9.60
CA SER A 92 11.45 0.84 8.72
C SER A 92 11.96 -0.12 7.64
N GLU A 93 12.25 -1.37 7.99
CA GLU A 93 12.71 -2.39 7.04
C GLU A 93 11.62 -2.68 5.98
N MET A 94 10.36 -2.79 6.40
CA MET A 94 9.23 -3.03 5.50
C MET A 94 9.01 -1.83 4.56
N LEU A 95 9.04 -0.62 5.08
CA LEU A 95 8.86 0.62 4.30
C LEU A 95 10.00 0.77 3.28
N ALA A 96 11.25 0.57 3.70
CA ALA A 96 12.41 0.61 2.82
C ALA A 96 12.36 -0.49 1.75
N ALA A 97 12.01 -1.72 2.12
CA ALA A 97 11.85 -2.82 1.16
C ALA A 97 10.78 -2.50 0.10
N THR A 98 9.66 -1.94 0.54
CA THR A 98 8.54 -1.56 -0.34
C THR A 98 8.93 -0.46 -1.32
N HIS A 99 9.52 0.62 -0.81
CA HIS A 99 10.00 1.72 -1.63
C HIS A 99 11.04 1.22 -2.66
N ASN A 100 12.01 0.41 -2.22
CA ASN A 100 13.02 -0.17 -3.09
C ASN A 100 12.43 -1.10 -4.16
N HIS A 101 11.43 -1.92 -3.81
CA HIS A 101 10.74 -2.78 -4.78
C HIS A 101 10.07 -1.98 -5.88
N LEU A 102 9.28 -0.96 -5.51
CA LEU A 102 8.59 -0.09 -6.47
C LEU A 102 9.57 0.70 -7.35
N HIS A 103 10.62 1.25 -6.74
CA HIS A 103 11.65 1.98 -7.48
C HIS A 103 12.47 1.06 -8.40
N ASN A 104 12.78 -0.16 -7.97
CA ASN A 104 13.41 -1.16 -8.84
C ASN A 104 12.49 -1.58 -9.98
N MET A 105 11.17 -1.62 -9.76
CA MET A 105 10.19 -1.90 -10.81
C MET A 105 10.25 -0.85 -11.92
N LEU A 106 10.32 0.44 -11.55
CA LEU A 106 10.51 1.55 -12.49
C LEU A 106 11.82 1.44 -13.30
N LYS A 107 12.90 0.95 -12.68
CA LYS A 107 14.21 0.86 -13.34
C LYS A 107 14.41 -0.38 -14.20
N THR A 108 13.80 -1.50 -13.82
CA THR A 108 14.18 -2.82 -14.34
C THR A 108 13.10 -3.50 -15.16
N LYS A 109 11.84 -3.05 -15.09
CA LYS A 109 10.72 -3.64 -15.81
C LYS A 109 10.33 -2.75 -16.98
N GLN A 110 9.87 -3.38 -18.06
CA GLN A 110 9.22 -2.66 -19.14
C GLN A 110 7.79 -2.34 -18.69
N LEU A 111 7.54 -1.07 -18.43
CA LEU A 111 6.24 -0.54 -18.05
C LEU A 111 5.71 0.32 -19.19
N THR A 112 4.39 0.36 -19.37
CA THR A 112 3.77 1.37 -20.22
C THR A 112 3.76 2.72 -19.50
N SER A 113 3.63 3.83 -20.22
CA SER A 113 3.60 5.17 -19.61
C SER A 113 2.55 5.31 -18.49
N LYS A 114 1.38 4.67 -18.63
CA LYS A 114 0.36 4.67 -17.57
C LYS A 114 0.75 3.80 -16.38
N GLN A 115 1.42 2.67 -16.60
CA GLN A 115 1.94 1.85 -15.49
C GLN A 115 3.04 2.57 -14.73
N GLU A 116 3.93 3.28 -15.43
CA GLU A 116 4.97 4.12 -14.81
C GLU A 116 4.35 5.23 -13.95
N GLU A 117 3.33 5.92 -14.46
CA GLU A 117 2.60 6.95 -13.71
C GLU A 117 2.03 6.38 -12.40
N ILE A 118 1.36 5.23 -12.46
CA ILE A 118 0.81 4.56 -11.27
C ILE A 118 1.91 4.19 -10.27
N VAL A 119 3.00 3.58 -10.75
CA VAL A 119 4.10 3.17 -9.85
C VAL A 119 4.79 4.38 -9.25
N ASN A 120 4.97 5.48 -9.99
CA ASN A 120 5.46 6.74 -9.44
C ASN A 120 4.52 7.30 -8.36
N ASN A 121 3.21 7.26 -8.58
CA ASN A 121 2.23 7.66 -7.57
C ASN A 121 2.34 6.81 -6.30
N LEU A 122 2.55 5.50 -6.45
CA LEU A 122 2.78 4.59 -5.32
C LEU A 122 4.10 4.89 -4.61
N VAL A 123 5.19 5.13 -5.33
CA VAL A 123 6.48 5.55 -4.74
C VAL A 123 6.30 6.81 -3.91
N ASN A 124 5.57 7.80 -4.45
CA ASN A 124 5.30 9.08 -3.77
C ASN A 124 4.53 8.93 -2.44
N VAL A 125 3.77 7.84 -2.25
CA VAL A 125 3.14 7.53 -0.95
C VAL A 125 4.19 7.32 0.16
N PHE A 126 5.41 6.93 -0.20
CA PHE A 126 6.49 6.62 0.73
C PHE A 126 7.56 7.74 0.82
N VAL A 127 7.39 8.88 0.14
CA VAL A 127 8.45 9.91 -0.08
C VAL A 127 8.78 10.79 1.14
N ASN A 128 8.20 10.55 2.32
CA ASN A 128 8.64 11.19 3.57
C ASN A 128 9.67 10.35 4.36
N HIS A 129 10.50 9.57 3.67
CA HIS A 129 11.60 8.78 4.24
C HIS A 129 12.91 8.94 3.48
#